data_AF-A0A9D1N172-F1
#
_entry.id   AF-A0A9D1N172-F1
#
_cell.length_a   1.000
_cell.length_b   1.000
_cell.length_c   1.000
_cell.angle_alpha   90.00
_cell.angle_beta   90.00
_cell.angle_gamma   90.00
#
_symmetry.space_group_name_H-M   'P 1'
#
loop_
_entity.id
_entity.type
_entity.pdbx_description
1 polymer ?
#
loop_
_entity_poly.entity_id
_entity_poly.type
_entity_poly.pdbx_seq_one_letter_code
_entity_poly.pdbx_strand_id
1 'polypeptide(L)'
;MANTSLNTICTNGKKLLRKSVYPTLISSLDGFSYVDLNSQDTLNLFDKLVETNVLGSITRIVCDDCIRFDRKDTQFSIYDMAADTVVCSGRSSGRKVIFDGILVIAKCHKSFNGITVIKPKKLPDIIQDSLTVFERVKLEDPVFEKNFNVYSTNQIESRFLITTAFMQRLIKTEQKFKGNISCHFENGEIFICINDSKDRFEIPMDKSLVDEKTLLPVFEDLNEILELVNTLKLENNTGL
;
A
#
# COMPACT_ATOMS: atom_id res chain seq x y z
N MET A 1 -8.39 37.24 -12.41
CA MET A 1 -7.45 37.24 -11.28
C MET A 1 -8.12 36.99 -9.92
N ALA A 2 -9.30 37.56 -9.62
CA ALA A 2 -9.99 37.34 -8.33
C ALA A 2 -10.59 35.93 -8.10
N ASN A 3 -11.03 35.22 -9.15
CA ASN A 3 -11.55 33.84 -8.99
C ASN A 3 -10.45 32.82 -8.66
N THR A 4 -9.21 33.06 -9.10
CA THR A 4 -8.09 32.15 -8.84
C THR A 4 -7.63 32.22 -7.38
N SER A 5 -7.71 33.40 -6.74
CA SER A 5 -7.36 33.56 -5.33
C SER A 5 -8.38 32.92 -4.39
N LEU A 6 -9.68 33.08 -4.65
CA LEU A 6 -10.73 32.47 -3.84
C LEU A 6 -10.73 30.94 -3.90
N ASN A 7 -10.50 30.36 -5.10
CA ASN A 7 -10.37 28.91 -5.24
C ASN A 7 -9.16 28.37 -4.45
N THR A 8 -8.03 29.07 -4.50
CA THR A 8 -6.82 28.68 -3.75
C THR A 8 -7.06 28.72 -2.24
N ILE A 9 -7.74 29.77 -1.75
CA ILE A 9 -8.10 29.89 -0.32
C ILE A 9 -9.03 28.75 0.10
N CYS A 10 -10.03 28.40 -0.73
CA CYS A 10 -10.96 27.31 -0.45
C CYS A 10 -10.24 25.95 -0.38
N THR A 11 -9.35 25.65 -1.33
CA THR A 11 -8.55 24.42 -1.32
C THR A 11 -7.65 24.33 -0.07
N ASN A 12 -6.98 25.43 0.28
CA ASN A 12 -6.15 25.48 1.49
C ASN A 12 -6.99 25.29 2.76
N GLY A 13 -8.17 25.92 2.82
CA GLY A 13 -9.12 25.75 3.93
C GLY A 13 -9.57 24.30 4.09
N LYS A 14 -9.91 23.61 2.99
CA LYS A 14 -10.26 22.18 3.02
C LYS A 14 -9.11 21.32 3.53
N LYS A 15 -7.87 21.58 3.10
CA LYS A 15 -6.68 20.86 3.58
C LYS A 15 -6.47 21.06 5.09
N LEU A 16 -6.64 22.28 5.60
CA LEU A 16 -6.50 22.58 7.02
C LEU A 16 -7.60 21.91 7.87
N LEU A 17 -8.85 21.95 7.41
CA LEU A 17 -9.97 21.25 8.06
C LEU A 17 -9.76 19.73 8.07
N ARG A 18 -9.24 19.17 6.97
CA ARG A 18 -8.87 17.75 6.92
C ARG A 18 -7.89 17.40 8.03
N LYS A 19 -6.81 18.18 8.14
CA LYS A 19 -5.76 17.99 9.14
C LYS A 19 -6.22 18.17 10.59
N SER A 20 -7.34 18.88 10.85
CA SER A 20 -7.91 18.98 12.19
C SER A 20 -8.90 17.86 12.52
N VAL A 21 -9.66 17.39 11.53
CA VAL A 21 -10.71 16.37 11.72
C VAL A 21 -10.15 14.94 11.69
N TYR A 22 -9.29 14.62 10.73
CA TYR A 22 -8.75 13.26 10.55
C TYR A 22 -8.09 12.67 11.78
N PRO A 23 -7.22 13.40 12.50
CA PRO A 23 -6.58 12.85 13.69
C PRO A 23 -7.60 12.38 14.73
N THR A 24 -8.67 13.16 14.94
CA THR A 24 -9.73 12.84 15.90
C THR A 24 -10.54 11.63 15.43
N LEU A 25 -10.90 11.59 14.14
CA LEU A 25 -11.66 10.50 13.55
C LEU A 25 -10.89 9.17 13.64
N ILE A 26 -9.65 9.15 13.17
CA ILE A 26 -8.82 7.95 13.13
C ILE A 26 -8.49 7.46 14.53
N SER A 27 -8.17 8.38 15.45
CA SER A 27 -7.87 8.01 16.85
C SER A 27 -9.09 7.52 17.63
N SER A 28 -10.31 7.71 17.11
CA SER A 28 -11.52 7.11 17.69
C SER A 28 -11.65 5.61 17.39
N LEU A 29 -10.93 5.11 16.38
CA LEU A 29 -10.88 3.71 16.05
C LEU A 29 -9.79 3.03 16.89
N ASP A 30 -10.18 1.97 17.60
CA ASP A 30 -9.29 1.27 18.52
C ASP A 30 -8.05 0.71 17.79
N GLY A 31 -6.86 1.09 18.26
CA GLY A 31 -5.56 0.71 17.70
C GLY A 31 -5.09 1.55 16.52
N PHE A 32 -5.89 2.49 16.01
CA PHE A 32 -5.48 3.38 14.92
C PHE A 32 -4.99 4.75 15.44
N SER A 33 -4.07 5.34 14.71
CA SER A 33 -3.60 6.71 14.93
C SER A 33 -3.24 7.36 13.60
N TYR A 34 -3.29 8.70 13.56
CA TYR A 34 -2.94 9.47 12.37
C TYR A 34 -1.64 10.24 12.62
N VAL A 35 -0.80 10.32 11.60
CA VAL A 35 0.48 11.01 11.60
C VAL A 35 0.56 11.91 10.37
N ASP A 36 0.75 13.20 10.59
CA ASP A 36 1.13 14.17 9.56
C ASP A 36 2.62 14.02 9.29
N LEU A 37 2.99 13.60 8.08
CA LEU A 37 4.37 13.30 7.73
C LEU A 37 5.14 14.59 7.48
N ASN A 38 6.31 14.70 8.10
CA ASN A 38 7.25 15.77 7.76
C ASN A 38 8.17 15.33 6.60
N SER A 39 8.96 16.27 6.08
CA SER A 39 9.87 15.99 4.95
C SER A 39 10.88 14.88 5.25
N GLN A 40 11.34 14.72 6.49
CA GLN A 40 12.25 13.65 6.87
C GLN A 40 11.54 12.28 6.86
N ASP A 41 10.29 12.22 7.32
CA ASP A 41 9.52 10.97 7.26
C ASP A 41 9.29 10.52 5.81
N THR A 42 8.95 11.47 4.92
CA THR A 42 8.81 11.19 3.48
C THR A 42 10.14 10.74 2.87
N LEU A 43 11.28 11.34 3.24
CA LEU A 43 12.60 10.90 2.76
C LEU A 43 12.94 9.49 3.23
N ASN A 44 12.70 9.18 4.51
CA ASN A 44 12.93 7.84 5.06
C ASN A 44 12.07 6.78 4.35
N LEU A 45 10.82 7.12 4.01
CA LEU A 45 9.96 6.24 3.22
C LEU A 45 10.49 6.06 1.79
N PHE A 46 10.96 7.14 1.15
CA PHE A 46 11.56 7.09 -0.17
C PHE A 46 12.77 6.16 -0.19
N ASP A 47 13.72 6.34 0.74
CA ASP A 47 14.93 5.54 0.83
C ASP A 47 14.60 4.05 1.01
N LYS A 48 13.64 3.73 1.89
CA LYS A 48 13.14 2.36 2.08
C LYS A 48 12.56 1.75 0.80
N LEU A 49 11.78 2.51 0.04
CA LEU A 49 11.16 2.03 -1.20
C LEU A 49 12.19 1.85 -2.33
N VAL A 50 13.24 2.66 -2.37
CA VAL A 50 14.37 2.50 -3.28
C VAL A 50 15.19 1.26 -2.92
N GLU A 51 15.51 1.07 -1.64
CA GLU A 51 16.30 -0.05 -1.14
C GLU A 51 15.64 -1.40 -1.44
N THR A 52 14.33 -1.51 -1.17
CA THR A 52 13.54 -2.73 -1.38
C THR A 52 13.10 -2.93 -2.83
N ASN A 53 13.23 -1.89 -3.67
CA ASN A 53 12.79 -1.88 -5.08
C ASN A 53 11.31 -2.31 -5.28
N VAL A 54 10.45 -2.11 -4.27
CA VAL A 54 9.05 -2.57 -4.25
C VAL A 54 8.23 -1.99 -5.41
N LEU A 55 8.47 -0.72 -5.75
CA LEU A 55 7.77 -0.02 -6.83
C LEU A 55 8.59 0.03 -8.13
N GLY A 56 9.76 -0.61 -8.18
CA GLY A 56 10.74 -0.41 -9.24
C GLY A 56 11.49 0.91 -9.10
N SER A 57 12.07 1.38 -10.22
CA SER A 57 12.88 2.60 -10.27
C SER A 57 12.04 3.88 -10.11
N ILE A 58 11.77 4.25 -8.85
CA ILE A 58 11.19 5.54 -8.46
C ILE A 58 12.26 6.64 -8.42
N THR A 59 11.85 7.86 -8.74
CA THR A 59 12.69 9.07 -8.55
C THR A 59 12.10 10.04 -7.53
N ARG A 60 10.80 9.89 -7.23
CA ARG A 60 10.08 10.77 -6.30
C ARG A 60 8.85 10.06 -5.76
N ILE A 61 8.50 10.40 -4.53
CA ILE A 61 7.21 10.10 -3.93
C ILE A 61 6.51 11.37 -3.46
N VAL A 62 5.18 11.30 -3.38
CA VAL A 62 4.31 12.31 -2.77
C VAL A 62 3.47 11.60 -1.74
N CYS A 63 3.63 11.95 -0.47
CA CYS A 63 2.90 11.40 0.65
C CYS A 63 2.93 12.40 1.80
N ASP A 64 1.76 12.86 2.23
CA ASP A 64 1.61 13.85 3.29
C ASP A 64 1.09 13.21 4.59
N ASP A 65 0.34 12.11 4.48
CA ASP A 65 -0.45 11.55 5.58
C ASP A 65 -0.15 10.06 5.77
N CYS A 66 -0.09 9.62 7.03
CA CYS A 66 0.07 8.23 7.40
C CYS A 66 -0.95 7.83 8.47
N ILE A 67 -1.61 6.70 8.29
CA ILE A 67 -2.44 6.06 9.31
C ILE A 67 -1.66 4.88 9.86
N ARG A 68 -1.41 4.85 11.17
CA ARG A 68 -0.75 3.74 11.85
C ARG A 68 -1.76 2.89 12.58
N PHE A 69 -1.52 1.59 12.57
CA PHE A 69 -2.19 0.64 13.43
C PHE A 69 -1.17 -0.03 14.35
N ASP A 70 -1.44 -0.02 15.65
CA ASP A 70 -0.59 -0.64 16.66
C ASP A 70 -1.43 -1.38 17.71
N ARG A 71 -1.30 -2.71 17.69
CA ARG A 71 -1.73 -3.61 18.76
C ARG A 71 -0.64 -4.66 18.97
N LYS A 72 -0.61 -5.30 20.16
CA LYS A 72 0.43 -6.25 20.58
C LYS A 72 0.89 -7.22 19.48
N ASP A 73 -0.02 -7.71 18.66
CA ASP A 73 0.29 -8.72 17.65
C ASP A 73 0.38 -8.16 16.22
N THR A 74 -0.10 -6.94 15.96
CA THR A 74 -0.24 -6.37 14.61
C THR A 74 0.18 -4.91 14.57
N GLN A 75 1.22 -4.62 13.80
CA GLN A 75 1.73 -3.28 13.57
C GLN A 75 1.87 -3.03 12.07
N PHE A 76 1.21 -2.00 11.57
CA PHE A 76 1.37 -1.57 10.18
C PHE A 76 1.12 -0.07 10.02
N SER A 77 1.59 0.46 8.90
CA SER A 77 1.36 1.84 8.46
C SER A 77 0.72 1.83 7.09
N ILE A 78 -0.28 2.69 6.90
CA ILE A 78 -0.97 2.93 5.65
C ILE A 78 -0.58 4.33 5.18
N TYR A 79 -0.19 4.42 3.90
CA TYR A 79 0.18 5.65 3.23
C TYR A 79 -0.72 5.82 2.00
N ASP A 80 -1.38 6.97 1.88
CA ASP A 80 -1.94 7.41 0.60
C ASP A 80 -0.83 8.13 -0.14
N MET A 81 -0.38 7.59 -1.27
CA MET A 81 0.81 8.09 -1.94
C MET A 81 0.83 7.88 -3.44
N ALA A 82 1.55 8.79 -4.11
CA ALA A 82 1.93 8.64 -5.51
C ALA A 82 3.45 8.54 -5.64
N ALA A 83 3.91 7.74 -6.60
CA ALA A 83 5.32 7.64 -6.97
C ALA A 83 5.50 7.84 -8.47
N ASP A 84 6.52 8.60 -8.85
CA ASP A 84 6.85 8.90 -10.24
C ASP A 84 8.32 8.62 -10.56
N THR A 85 8.58 8.37 -11.84
CA THR A 85 9.90 8.20 -12.41
C THR A 85 10.14 9.18 -13.55
N VAL A 86 11.39 9.60 -13.74
CA VAL A 86 11.79 10.43 -14.89
C VAL A 86 12.01 9.53 -16.10
N VAL A 87 11.36 9.89 -17.21
CA VAL A 87 11.52 9.22 -18.51
C VAL A 87 12.15 10.18 -19.50
N CYS A 88 13.19 9.73 -20.21
CA CYS A 88 13.87 10.51 -21.24
C CYS A 88 13.44 10.07 -22.63
N SER A 89 13.07 11.02 -23.49
CA SER A 89 12.76 10.80 -24.89
C SER A 89 13.58 11.76 -25.75
N GLY A 90 14.77 11.34 -26.16
CA GLY A 90 15.71 12.20 -26.87
C GLY A 90 16.20 13.35 -25.99
N ARG A 91 15.86 14.60 -26.34
CA ARG A 91 16.24 15.80 -25.57
C ARG A 91 15.20 16.25 -24.54
N SER A 92 14.02 15.63 -24.49
CA SER A 92 12.99 15.96 -23.51
C SER A 92 12.95 14.93 -22.38
N SER A 93 12.74 15.42 -21.16
CA SER A 93 12.45 14.60 -19.99
C SER A 93 10.98 14.79 -19.58
N GLY A 94 10.26 13.70 -19.38
CA GLY A 94 8.91 13.69 -18.82
C GLY A 94 8.87 12.96 -17.47
N ARG A 95 7.71 12.98 -16.82
CA ARG A 95 7.44 12.14 -15.65
C ARG A 95 6.40 11.09 -16.03
N LYS A 96 6.58 9.89 -15.50
CA LYS A 96 5.62 8.80 -15.59
C LYS A 96 5.24 8.39 -14.17
N VAL A 97 3.96 8.49 -13.84
CA VAL A 97 3.43 7.93 -12.60
C VAL A 97 3.52 6.41 -12.68
N ILE A 98 4.14 5.79 -11.69
CA ILE A 98 4.28 4.33 -11.62
C ILE A 98 3.39 3.72 -10.54
N PHE A 99 3.03 4.51 -9.53
CA PHE A 99 2.14 4.13 -8.44
C PHE A 99 1.30 5.33 -8.03
N ASP A 100 0.01 5.10 -7.81
CA ASP A 100 -0.92 6.08 -7.28
C ASP A 100 -2.01 5.33 -6.51
N GLY A 101 -2.00 5.42 -5.18
CA GLY A 101 -2.94 4.73 -4.30
C GLY A 101 -2.35 4.40 -2.93
N ILE A 102 -2.74 3.23 -2.38
CA ILE A 102 -2.45 2.88 -0.99
C ILE A 102 -1.22 1.98 -0.88
N LEU A 103 -0.22 2.42 -0.10
CA LEU A 103 0.87 1.57 0.36
C LEU A 103 0.65 1.17 1.81
N VAL A 104 0.67 -0.13 2.10
CA VAL A 104 0.67 -0.66 3.47
C VAL A 104 2.03 -1.28 3.75
N ILE A 105 2.66 -0.91 4.87
CA ILE A 105 3.89 -1.53 5.37
C ILE A 105 3.56 -2.18 6.71
N ALA A 106 3.56 -3.51 6.74
CA ALA A 106 3.28 -4.30 7.93
C ALA A 106 4.55 -4.98 8.46
N LYS A 107 4.77 -4.91 9.78
CA LYS A 107 5.89 -5.60 10.42
C LYS A 107 5.51 -7.03 10.77
N CYS A 108 6.36 -7.98 10.40
CA CYS A 108 6.29 -9.38 10.79
C CYS A 108 7.28 -9.65 11.93
N HIS A 109 6.90 -10.51 12.88
CA HIS A 109 7.81 -10.94 13.95
C HIS A 109 8.82 -11.99 13.47
N LYS A 110 8.58 -12.62 12.32
CA LYS A 110 9.51 -13.54 11.66
C LYS A 110 10.36 -12.78 10.65
N SER A 111 11.66 -12.98 10.68
CA SER A 111 12.55 -12.57 9.60
C SER A 111 12.34 -13.45 8.37
N PHE A 112 12.44 -12.88 7.18
CA PHE A 112 12.42 -13.63 5.92
C PHE A 112 13.85 -13.89 5.46
N ASN A 113 14.14 -15.12 5.05
CA ASN A 113 15.45 -15.52 4.53
C ASN A 113 15.57 -15.29 3.01
N GLY A 114 14.43 -15.20 2.32
CA GLY A 114 14.33 -14.83 0.92
C GLY A 114 13.41 -13.63 0.70
N ILE A 115 13.37 -13.19 -0.55
CA ILE A 115 12.43 -12.18 -1.00
C ILE A 115 11.31 -12.90 -1.74
N THR A 116 10.06 -12.58 -1.44
CA THR A 116 8.89 -13.11 -2.16
C THR A 116 8.07 -11.96 -2.69
N VAL A 117 7.65 -12.06 -3.95
CA VAL A 117 6.90 -11.02 -4.66
C VAL A 117 5.66 -11.61 -5.30
N ILE A 118 4.51 -11.00 -5.04
CA ILE A 118 3.22 -11.32 -5.65
C ILE A 118 2.82 -10.14 -6.52
N LYS A 119 2.54 -10.39 -7.80
CA LYS A 119 2.12 -9.35 -8.76
C LYS A 119 0.83 -9.77 -9.47
N PRO A 120 -0.08 -8.83 -9.77
CA PRO A 120 -1.21 -9.10 -10.66
C PRO A 120 -0.71 -9.57 -12.02
N LYS A 121 -1.29 -10.65 -12.55
CA LYS A 121 -0.89 -11.26 -13.82
C LYS A 121 -1.10 -10.35 -15.04
N LYS A 122 -1.97 -9.35 -14.90
CA LYS A 122 -2.24 -8.29 -15.90
C LYS A 122 -1.11 -7.27 -16.01
N LEU A 123 -0.25 -7.16 -14.99
CA LEU A 123 0.91 -6.28 -15.04
C LEU A 123 2.07 -7.01 -15.73
N PRO A 124 2.92 -6.29 -16.48
CA PRO A 124 4.10 -6.88 -17.08
C PRO A 124 4.99 -7.52 -16.02
N ASP A 125 5.56 -8.69 -16.32
CA ASP A 125 6.57 -9.35 -15.50
C ASP A 125 7.92 -8.59 -15.63
N ILE A 126 7.94 -7.33 -15.17
CA ILE A 126 9.17 -6.56 -15.00
C ILE A 126 9.68 -6.90 -13.61
N ILE A 127 10.23 -8.11 -13.48
CA ILE A 127 11.25 -8.37 -12.48
C ILE A 127 12.53 -8.04 -13.25
N GLN A 128 13.11 -6.88 -12.94
CA GLN A 128 14.27 -6.35 -13.66
C GLN A 128 15.30 -7.46 -13.92
N ASP A 129 15.85 -7.46 -15.15
CA ASP A 129 16.92 -8.35 -15.66
C ASP A 129 18.19 -8.44 -14.77
N SER A 130 18.22 -7.77 -13.61
CA SER A 130 19.29 -7.84 -12.62
C SER A 130 19.12 -8.97 -11.59
N LEU A 131 18.01 -9.71 -11.59
CA LEU A 131 17.76 -10.77 -10.61
C LEU A 131 17.62 -12.14 -11.28
N THR A 132 18.75 -12.74 -11.65
CA THR A 132 18.87 -14.18 -11.93
C THR A 132 18.50 -15.08 -10.73
N VAL A 133 18.03 -14.50 -9.63
CA VAL A 133 17.76 -15.17 -8.34
C VAL A 133 16.26 -15.48 -8.13
N PHE A 134 15.34 -14.77 -8.77
CA PHE A 134 13.90 -15.01 -8.57
C PHE A 134 13.40 -16.16 -9.43
N GLU A 135 12.78 -17.15 -8.79
CA GLU A 135 12.11 -18.25 -9.46
C GLU A 135 10.59 -18.11 -9.36
N ARG A 136 9.87 -18.53 -10.41
CA ARG A 136 8.40 -18.57 -10.39
C ARG A 136 7.93 -19.67 -9.43
N VAL A 137 7.15 -19.30 -8.43
CA VAL A 137 6.57 -20.22 -7.43
C VAL A 137 5.14 -20.56 -7.82
N LYS A 138 4.93 -21.70 -8.48
CA LYS A 138 3.57 -22.15 -8.81
C LYS A 138 2.85 -22.63 -7.54
N LEU A 139 1.65 -22.09 -7.31
CA LEU A 139 0.77 -22.45 -6.20
C LEU A 139 -0.38 -23.36 -6.69
N GLU A 140 -1.05 -24.02 -5.74
CA GLU A 140 -2.07 -25.03 -6.02
C GLU A 140 -3.46 -24.42 -6.33
N ASP A 141 -3.71 -23.18 -5.91
CA ASP A 141 -5.00 -22.53 -6.08
C ASP A 141 -5.16 -21.98 -7.52
N PRO A 142 -6.05 -22.56 -8.35
CA PRO A 142 -6.19 -22.17 -9.75
C PRO A 142 -6.84 -20.79 -9.91
N VAL A 143 -7.64 -20.34 -8.93
CA VAL A 143 -8.25 -19.00 -8.97
C VAL A 143 -7.17 -17.98 -8.69
N PHE A 144 -6.30 -18.24 -7.71
CA PHE A 144 -5.16 -17.37 -7.42
C PHE A 144 -4.18 -17.28 -8.60
N GLU A 145 -3.76 -18.41 -9.16
CA GLU A 145 -2.83 -18.48 -10.31
C GLU A 145 -3.37 -17.83 -11.60
N LYS A 146 -4.70 -17.63 -11.68
CA LYS A 146 -5.32 -16.86 -12.76
C LYS A 146 -5.17 -15.34 -12.56
N ASN A 147 -5.15 -14.87 -11.32
CA ASN A 147 -5.12 -13.44 -10.99
C ASN A 147 -3.70 -12.92 -10.69
N PHE A 148 -2.82 -13.77 -10.16
CA PHE A 148 -1.50 -13.37 -9.67
C PHE A 148 -0.38 -14.28 -10.18
N ASN A 149 0.81 -13.70 -10.29
CA ASN A 149 2.07 -14.41 -10.40
C ASN A 149 2.87 -14.26 -9.09
N VAL A 150 3.54 -15.32 -8.67
CA VAL A 150 4.41 -15.32 -7.49
C VAL A 150 5.83 -15.68 -7.88
N TYR A 151 6.78 -14.89 -7.41
CA TYR A 151 8.20 -15.09 -7.59
C TYR A 151 8.90 -15.07 -6.24
N SER A 152 9.91 -15.90 -6.04
CA SER A 152 10.67 -15.90 -4.80
C SER A 152 12.12 -16.33 -5.02
N THR A 153 13.02 -15.84 -4.16
CA THR A 153 14.38 -16.37 -4.04
C THR A 153 14.45 -17.60 -3.12
N ASN A 154 13.35 -17.92 -2.42
CA ASN A 154 13.21 -19.10 -1.57
C ASN A 154 11.82 -19.73 -1.76
N GLN A 155 11.75 -20.71 -2.65
CA GLN A 155 10.52 -21.43 -2.99
C GLN A 155 9.83 -22.10 -1.80
N ILE A 156 10.58 -22.57 -0.81
CA ILE A 156 10.03 -23.25 0.35
C ILE A 156 9.38 -22.22 1.27
N GLU A 157 10.13 -21.17 1.65
CA GLU A 157 9.64 -20.10 2.52
C GLU A 157 8.40 -19.40 1.94
N SER A 158 8.39 -19.10 0.64
CA SER A 158 7.23 -18.46 -0.01
C SER A 158 5.91 -19.22 0.14
N ARG A 159 5.94 -20.56 0.22
CA ARG A 159 4.73 -21.38 0.41
C ARG A 159 4.22 -21.34 1.84
N PHE A 160 5.09 -21.09 2.81
CA PHE A 160 4.69 -20.82 4.19
C PHE A 160 4.12 -19.41 4.35
N LEU A 161 4.63 -18.44 3.58
CA LEU A 161 4.09 -17.07 3.58
C LEU A 161 2.73 -16.97 2.88
N ILE A 162 2.55 -17.69 1.77
CA ILE A 162 1.38 -17.57 0.90
C ILE A 162 0.44 -18.75 1.15
N THR A 163 -0.20 -18.72 2.31
CA THR A 163 -1.18 -19.73 2.70
C THR A 163 -2.46 -19.64 1.90
N THR A 164 -3.27 -20.70 1.91
CA THR A 164 -4.59 -20.71 1.26
C THR A 164 -5.50 -19.60 1.78
N ALA A 165 -5.47 -19.34 3.09
CA ALA A 165 -6.24 -18.25 3.69
C ALA A 165 -5.79 -16.88 3.13
N PHE A 166 -4.48 -16.65 3.05
CA PHE A 166 -3.96 -15.41 2.48
C PHE A 166 -4.27 -15.26 0.99
N MET A 167 -4.15 -16.31 0.20
CA MET A 167 -4.52 -16.30 -1.22
C MET A 167 -5.98 -15.86 -1.42
N GLN A 168 -6.90 -16.47 -0.68
CA GLN A 168 -8.33 -16.16 -0.74
C GLN A 168 -8.62 -14.73 -0.26
N ARG A 169 -7.94 -14.29 0.81
CA ARG A 169 -8.06 -12.92 1.31
C ARG A 169 -7.59 -11.91 0.28
N LEU A 170 -6.42 -12.13 -0.32
CA LEU A 170 -5.85 -11.23 -1.32
C LEU A 170 -6.75 -11.09 -2.55
N ILE A 171 -7.37 -12.20 -3.01
CA ILE A 171 -8.36 -12.17 -4.10
C ILE A 171 -9.57 -11.30 -3.72
N LYS A 172 -10.11 -11.47 -2.52
CA LYS A 172 -11.25 -10.66 -2.03
C LYS A 172 -10.89 -9.18 -1.97
N THR A 173 -9.71 -8.86 -1.45
CA THR A 173 -9.23 -7.49 -1.36
C THR A 173 -9.00 -6.88 -2.75
N GLU A 174 -8.42 -7.62 -3.71
CA GLU A 174 -8.26 -7.17 -5.10
C GLU A 174 -9.62 -6.91 -5.77
N GLN A 175 -10.64 -7.72 -5.49
CA GLN A 175 -11.99 -7.49 -6.02
C GLN A 175 -12.64 -6.21 -5.46
N LYS A 176 -12.42 -5.90 -4.17
CA LYS A 176 -12.93 -4.70 -3.54
C LYS A 176 -12.25 -3.44 -4.09
N PHE A 177 -10.93 -3.42 -4.10
CA PHE A 177 -10.18 -2.23 -4.52
C PHE A 177 -10.14 -2.07 -6.05
N LYS A 178 -10.19 -3.18 -6.80
CA LYS A 178 -9.99 -3.24 -8.26
C LYS A 178 -8.64 -2.63 -8.67
N GLY A 179 -7.64 -2.76 -7.79
CA GLY A 179 -6.50 -1.87 -7.68
C GLY A 179 -5.15 -2.46 -8.04
N ASN A 180 -5.08 -3.57 -8.78
CA ASN A 180 -3.79 -4.18 -9.15
C ASN A 180 -2.89 -4.44 -7.93
N ILE A 181 -3.42 -5.12 -6.91
CA ILE A 181 -2.70 -5.34 -5.66
C ILE A 181 -1.43 -6.16 -5.88
N SER A 182 -0.29 -5.65 -5.43
CA SER A 182 0.96 -6.39 -5.33
C SER A 182 1.44 -6.51 -3.89
N CYS A 183 2.18 -7.56 -3.60
CA CYS A 183 2.80 -7.76 -2.28
C CYS A 183 4.30 -8.05 -2.44
N HIS A 184 5.10 -7.55 -1.51
CA HIS A 184 6.54 -7.79 -1.42
C HIS A 184 6.91 -8.12 0.02
N PHE A 185 7.60 -9.24 0.20
CA PHE A 185 7.99 -9.77 1.50
C PHE A 185 9.51 -9.76 1.57
N GLU A 186 10.08 -8.96 2.46
CA GLU A 186 11.53 -8.81 2.61
C GLU A 186 11.89 -8.32 4.02
N ASN A 187 12.97 -8.84 4.60
CA ASN A 187 13.55 -8.35 5.87
C ASN A 187 12.55 -8.23 7.05
N GLY A 188 11.56 -9.12 7.12
CA GLY A 188 10.54 -9.10 8.17
C GLY A 188 9.47 -8.01 7.99
N GLU A 189 9.41 -7.36 6.83
CA GLU A 189 8.36 -6.42 6.45
C GLU A 189 7.59 -6.92 5.23
N ILE A 190 6.29 -6.59 5.22
CA ILE A 190 5.39 -6.88 4.12
C ILE A 190 4.90 -5.56 3.56
N PHE A 191 5.18 -5.32 2.29
CA PHE A 191 4.68 -4.18 1.54
C PHE A 191 3.50 -4.65 0.72
N ILE A 192 2.35 -3.99 0.87
CA ILE A 192 1.14 -4.25 0.08
C ILE A 192 0.82 -2.96 -0.67
N CYS A 193 0.86 -3.01 -2.00
CA CYS A 193 0.62 -1.86 -2.85
C CYS A 193 -0.72 -2.04 -3.55
N ILE A 194 -1.64 -1.10 -3.36
CA ILE A 194 -2.95 -1.04 -4.00
C ILE A 194 -2.93 0.15 -4.96
N ASN A 195 -2.65 -0.10 -6.24
CA ASN A 195 -2.52 0.89 -7.29
C ASN A 195 -3.85 1.05 -8.06
N ASP A 196 -4.80 1.75 -7.44
CA ASP A 196 -6.13 1.99 -8.00
C ASP A 196 -6.37 3.42 -8.49
N SER A 197 -5.35 4.29 -8.36
CA SER A 197 -5.36 5.69 -8.77
C SER A 197 -6.52 6.47 -8.15
N LYS A 198 -6.84 6.18 -6.88
CA LYS A 198 -7.89 6.84 -6.11
C LYS A 198 -7.33 7.36 -4.78
N ASP A 199 -7.76 8.58 -4.43
CA ASP A 199 -7.57 9.14 -3.10
C ASP A 199 -8.64 8.53 -2.16
N ARG A 200 -8.33 7.35 -1.63
CA ARG A 200 -9.27 6.54 -0.82
C ARG A 200 -9.47 7.10 0.57
N PHE A 201 -8.49 7.86 1.03
CA PHE A 201 -8.53 8.51 2.32
C PHE A 201 -8.83 10.00 2.19
N GLU A 202 -9.51 10.44 1.12
CA GLU A 202 -10.11 11.78 1.03
C GLU A 202 -11.59 11.77 1.44
N ILE A 203 -11.88 12.41 2.57
CA ILE A 203 -13.24 12.67 3.01
C ILE A 203 -13.74 13.92 2.28
N PRO A 204 -14.89 13.85 1.60
CA PRO A 204 -15.47 15.01 0.94
C PRO A 204 -15.89 16.06 1.97
N MET A 205 -15.09 17.12 2.09
CA MET A 205 -15.31 18.23 3.05
C MET A 205 -16.50 19.13 2.67
N ASP A 206 -17.08 18.94 1.49
CA ASP A 206 -18.31 19.57 1.03
C ASP A 206 -19.58 18.79 1.45
N LYS A 207 -19.42 17.62 2.07
CA LYS A 207 -20.51 16.81 2.61
C LYS A 207 -20.55 16.85 4.14
N SER A 208 -21.68 16.45 4.68
CA SER A 208 -21.85 16.30 6.13
C SER A 208 -20.97 15.17 6.66
N LEU A 209 -20.09 15.50 7.61
CA LEU A 209 -19.26 14.52 8.32
C LEU A 209 -20.05 13.66 9.31
N VAL A 210 -21.27 14.08 9.68
CA VAL A 210 -22.16 13.28 10.53
C VAL A 210 -23.06 12.33 9.71
N ASP A 211 -22.99 12.38 8.38
CA ASP A 211 -23.61 11.37 7.52
C ASP A 211 -22.70 10.15 7.45
N GLU A 212 -23.22 9.01 7.91
CA GLU A 212 -22.54 7.73 7.86
C GLU A 212 -22.00 7.41 6.45
N LYS A 213 -22.74 7.77 5.39
CA LYS A 213 -22.34 7.52 4.00
C LYS A 213 -21.06 8.25 3.59
N THR A 214 -20.69 9.32 4.29
CA THR A 214 -19.46 10.08 4.05
C THR A 214 -18.24 9.35 4.60
N LEU A 215 -18.38 8.71 5.77
CA LEU A 215 -17.26 8.10 6.51
C LEU A 215 -17.15 6.59 6.32
N LEU A 216 -18.28 5.91 6.09
CA LEU A 216 -18.36 4.46 5.95
C LEU A 216 -17.37 3.90 4.91
N PRO A 217 -17.18 4.49 3.71
CA PRO A 217 -16.21 3.97 2.75
C PRO A 217 -14.76 3.96 3.29
N VAL A 218 -14.38 4.99 4.04
CA VAL A 218 -13.04 5.08 4.65
C VAL A 218 -12.86 3.98 5.69
N PHE A 219 -13.86 3.78 6.56
CA PHE A 219 -13.83 2.72 7.57
C PHE A 219 -13.84 1.32 6.97
N GLU A 220 -14.62 1.10 5.91
CA GLU A 220 -14.61 -0.16 5.18
C GLU A 220 -13.23 -0.44 4.59
N ASP A 221 -12.58 0.57 4.00
CA ASP A 221 -11.24 0.43 3.40
C ASP A 221 -10.16 0.16 4.47
N LEU A 222 -10.22 0.84 5.62
CA LEU A 222 -9.36 0.53 6.78
C LEU A 222 -9.58 -0.90 7.30
N ASN A 223 -10.85 -1.31 7.43
CA ASN A 223 -11.19 -2.66 7.90
C ASN A 223 -10.71 -3.74 6.91
N GLU A 224 -10.84 -3.51 5.61
CA GLU A 224 -10.33 -4.44 4.60
C GLU A 224 -8.82 -4.61 4.69
N ILE A 225 -8.07 -3.51 4.87
CA ILE A 225 -6.61 -3.55 5.05
C ILE A 225 -6.23 -4.27 6.35
N LEU A 226 -6.88 -3.94 7.46
CA LEU A 226 -6.64 -4.57 8.76
C LEU A 226 -6.80 -6.09 8.66
N GLU A 227 -7.90 -6.53 8.07
CA GLU A 227 -8.19 -7.93 7.90
C GLU A 227 -7.23 -8.65 6.93
N LEU A 228 -6.77 -7.98 5.87
CA LEU A 228 -5.73 -8.50 4.98
C LEU A 228 -4.43 -8.74 5.76
N VAL A 229 -4.00 -7.76 6.55
CA VAL A 229 -2.79 -7.86 7.38
C VAL A 229 -2.97 -8.91 8.49
N ASN A 230 -4.15 -9.02 9.10
CA ASN A 230 -4.41 -10.03 10.12
C ASN A 230 -4.40 -11.45 9.55
N THR A 231 -4.93 -11.66 8.34
CA THR A 231 -4.90 -12.98 7.68
C THR A 231 -3.46 -13.44 7.45
N LEU A 232 -2.55 -12.52 7.12
CA LEU A 232 -1.11 -12.82 7.02
C LEU A 232 -0.50 -13.25 8.35
N LYS A 233 -0.95 -12.68 9.48
CA LYS A 233 -0.37 -12.98 10.80
C LYS A 233 -0.96 -14.20 11.48
N LEU A 234 -2.26 -14.46 11.33
CA LEU A 234 -2.94 -15.59 11.96
C LEU A 234 -2.29 -16.93 11.61
N GLU A 235 -1.83 -17.08 10.37
CA GLU A 235 -1.18 -18.31 9.89
C GLU A 235 0.34 -18.36 10.16
N ASN A 236 0.94 -17.27 10.64
CA ASN A 236 2.35 -17.27 11.03
C ASN A 236 2.56 -17.68 12.49
N ASN A 237 1.51 -17.63 13.32
CA ASN A 237 1.51 -18.07 14.72
C ASN A 237 1.29 -19.59 14.88
N THR A 238 0.96 -20.31 13.82
CA THR A 238 0.94 -21.77 13.79
C THR A 238 2.37 -22.25 13.53
N GLY A 239 3.07 -22.58 14.62
CA GLY A 239 4.50 -22.89 14.64
C GLY A 239 4.95 -24.02 13.71
N LEU A 240 5.38 -23.63 12.51
CA LEU A 240 6.43 -24.28 11.73
C LEU A 240 7.60 -23.32 11.60
#